data_AF-A0AAP5IA08-F1
#
_entry.id   AF-A0AAP5IA08-F1
#
_cell.length_a   1.000
_cell.length_b   1.000
_cell.length_c   1.000
_cell.angle_alpha   90.00
_cell.angle_beta   90.00
_cell.angle_gamma   90.00
#
_symmetry.space_group_name_H-M   'P 1'
#
loop_
_entity.id
_entity.type
_entity.pdbx_description
1 polymer ?
#
loop_
_entity_poly.entity_id
_entity_poly.type
_entity_poly.pdbx_seq_one_letter_code
_entity_poly.pdbx_strand_id
1 'polypeptide(L)'
;MTFERETTKTEFAKLLADPPKRLVLLRDAEALLRRPTVSILVSVLPPKLGRNLQTASFVADDSLNQLAEVDLEKISDFELQPARVRIGLSFVGFGALMIIVLLLYLNTLHPELSAVEQIAKYWHQYIWFVSLGVTGMFILGREAMRHHS
;
A
#
# COMPACT_ATOMS: atom_id res chain seq x y z
N MET A 1 47.11 20.12 -13.29
CA MET A 1 46.52 18.86 -12.75
C MET A 1 45.25 19.23 -11.96
N THR A 2 44.22 19.71 -12.67
CA THR A 2 43.03 20.36 -12.05
C THR A 2 41.72 19.96 -12.71
N PHE A 3 41.75 19.18 -13.80
CA PHE A 3 40.58 18.82 -14.59
C PHE A 3 39.71 17.70 -13.98
N GLU A 4 40.26 16.83 -13.10
CA GLU A 4 39.46 15.73 -12.51
C GLU A 4 38.59 16.15 -11.31
N ARG A 5 38.89 17.28 -10.68
CA ARG A 5 38.19 17.70 -9.45
C ARG A 5 36.85 18.36 -9.73
N GLU A 6 36.71 19.00 -10.89
CA GLU A 6 35.49 19.68 -11.32
C GLU A 6 34.48 18.70 -11.90
N THR A 7 34.91 17.72 -12.71
CA THR A 7 34.04 16.64 -13.22
C THR A 7 33.36 15.86 -12.08
N THR A 8 34.14 15.55 -11.04
CA THR A 8 33.66 14.86 -9.84
C THR A 8 32.56 15.69 -9.15
N LYS A 9 32.80 16.98 -8.87
CA LYS A 9 31.79 17.86 -8.24
C LYS A 9 30.50 17.99 -9.06
N THR A 10 30.59 18.04 -10.39
CA THR A 10 29.44 18.16 -11.27
C THR A 10 28.64 16.85 -11.35
N GLU A 11 29.29 15.69 -11.34
CA GLU A 11 28.59 14.38 -11.27
C GLU A 11 27.91 14.16 -9.91
N PHE A 12 28.58 14.47 -8.80
CA PHE A 12 27.97 14.37 -7.47
C PHE A 12 26.79 15.34 -7.29
N ALA A 13 26.86 16.54 -7.86
CA ALA A 13 25.74 17.48 -7.85
C ALA A 13 24.55 16.97 -8.69
N LYS A 14 24.81 16.24 -9.79
CA LYS A 14 23.77 15.63 -10.63
C LYS A 14 23.11 14.41 -9.94
N LEU A 15 23.88 13.61 -9.21
CA LEU A 15 23.40 12.51 -8.36
C LEU A 15 22.58 12.98 -7.15
N LEU A 16 22.84 14.19 -6.64
CA LEU A 16 22.06 14.81 -5.56
C LEU A 16 20.80 15.51 -6.07
N ALA A 17 20.77 15.92 -7.34
CA ALA A 17 19.63 16.60 -7.97
C ALA A 17 18.53 15.63 -8.43
N ASP A 18 18.89 14.37 -8.69
CA ASP A 18 17.97 13.34 -9.19
C ASP A 18 18.03 12.13 -8.26
N PRO A 19 17.31 12.14 -7.11
CA PRO A 19 17.34 11.02 -6.18
C PRO A 19 16.92 9.75 -6.92
N PRO A 20 17.63 8.62 -6.75
CA PRO A 20 17.35 7.42 -7.52
C PRO A 20 15.87 7.05 -7.38
N LYS A 21 15.17 6.92 -8.52
CA LYS A 21 13.76 6.51 -8.59
C LYS A 21 13.51 5.42 -7.56
N ARG A 22 12.58 5.64 -6.63
CA ARG A 22 12.35 4.73 -5.47
C ARG A 22 12.19 3.27 -5.89
N LEU A 23 11.65 3.02 -7.09
CA LEU A 23 11.47 1.69 -7.67
C LEU A 23 12.78 1.04 -8.14
N VAL A 24 13.74 1.84 -8.61
CA VAL A 24 15.11 1.39 -8.93
C VAL A 24 15.82 0.94 -7.64
N LEU A 25 15.72 1.75 -6.57
CA LEU A 25 16.30 1.39 -5.27
C LEU A 25 15.66 0.12 -4.69
N LEU A 26 14.34 -0.04 -4.84
CA LEU A 26 13.63 -1.24 -4.42
C LEU A 26 14.03 -2.48 -5.24
N ARG A 27 14.15 -2.35 -6.56
CA ARG A 27 14.66 -3.42 -7.43
C ARG A 27 16.06 -3.83 -7.01
N ASP A 28 16.95 -2.87 -6.79
CA ASP A 28 18.35 -3.15 -6.47
C ASP A 28 18.48 -3.81 -5.09
N ALA A 29 17.67 -3.38 -4.11
CA ALA A 29 17.60 -4.01 -2.79
C ALA A 29 17.03 -5.45 -2.86
N GLU A 30 15.97 -5.67 -3.65
CA GLU A 30 15.42 -7.00 -3.89
C GLU A 30 16.44 -7.92 -4.55
N ALA A 31 17.12 -7.45 -5.59
CA ALA A 31 18.09 -8.24 -6.35
C ALA A 31 19.29 -8.65 -5.50
N LEU A 32 19.73 -7.77 -4.58
CA LEU A 32 20.81 -8.04 -3.64
C LEU A 32 20.46 -9.19 -2.68
N LEU A 33 19.19 -9.31 -2.29
CA LEU A 33 18.69 -10.39 -1.43
C LEU A 33 18.37 -11.66 -2.23
N ARG A 34 17.63 -11.57 -3.33
CA ARG A 34 17.12 -12.73 -4.08
C ARG A 34 18.23 -13.55 -4.72
N ARG A 35 19.19 -12.92 -5.40
CA ARG A 35 20.24 -13.64 -6.15
C ARG A 35 21.05 -14.63 -5.28
N PRO A 36 21.58 -14.24 -4.11
CA PRO A 36 22.28 -15.19 -3.24
C PRO A 36 21.32 -16.22 -2.64
N THR A 37 20.12 -15.83 -2.21
CA THR A 37 19.13 -16.75 -1.64
C THR A 37 18.70 -17.82 -2.63
N VAL A 38 18.40 -17.45 -3.88
CA VAL A 38 18.04 -18.40 -4.95
C VAL A 38 19.21 -19.32 -5.26
N SER A 39 20.45 -18.81 -5.31
CA SER A 39 21.64 -19.65 -5.54
C SER A 39 21.79 -20.74 -4.47
N ILE A 40 21.65 -20.37 -3.19
CA ILE A 40 21.71 -21.33 -2.07
C ILE A 40 20.56 -22.33 -2.16
N LEU A 41 19.32 -21.86 -2.31
CA LEU A 41 18.15 -22.73 -2.34
C LEU A 41 18.15 -23.70 -3.53
N VAL A 42 18.55 -23.26 -4.74
CA VAL A 42 18.64 -24.15 -5.92
C VAL A 42 19.59 -25.32 -5.67
N SER A 43 20.69 -25.11 -4.95
CA SER A 43 21.66 -26.18 -4.65
C SER A 43 21.17 -27.21 -3.63
N VAL A 44 20.18 -26.85 -2.79
CA VAL A 44 19.63 -27.71 -1.74
C VAL A 44 18.33 -28.38 -2.16
N LEU A 45 17.57 -27.75 -3.07
CA LEU A 45 16.26 -28.22 -3.50
C LEU A 45 16.34 -29.34 -4.56
N PRO A 46 15.32 -30.23 -4.60
CA PRO A 46 15.19 -31.20 -5.69
C PRO A 46 15.16 -30.51 -7.06
N PRO A 47 15.71 -31.14 -8.12
CA PRO A 47 15.97 -30.49 -9.41
C PRO A 47 14.71 -29.98 -10.14
N LYS A 48 13.52 -30.47 -9.79
CA LYS A 48 12.25 -29.93 -10.29
C LYS A 48 11.87 -28.61 -9.61
N LEU A 49 12.04 -28.53 -8.29
CA LEU A 49 11.76 -27.32 -7.52
C LEU A 49 12.83 -26.25 -7.74
N GLY A 50 14.12 -26.64 -7.83
CA GLY A 50 15.21 -25.72 -8.14
C GLY A 50 15.02 -25.02 -9.50
N ARG A 51 14.61 -25.77 -10.54
CA ARG A 51 14.27 -25.19 -11.86
C ARG A 51 13.08 -24.23 -11.78
N ASN A 52 12.00 -24.61 -11.10
CA ASN A 52 10.84 -23.72 -10.93
C ASN A 52 11.19 -22.43 -10.17
N LEU A 53 12.01 -22.54 -9.11
CA LEU A 53 12.49 -21.39 -8.34
C LEU A 53 13.33 -20.45 -9.22
N GLN A 54 14.20 -21.00 -10.07
CA GLN A 54 15.01 -20.23 -11.00
C GLN A 54 14.17 -19.54 -12.07
N THR A 55 13.16 -20.21 -12.62
CA THR A 55 12.20 -19.60 -13.56
C THR A 55 11.40 -18.48 -12.90
N ALA A 56 10.87 -18.71 -11.69
CA ALA A 56 10.15 -17.68 -10.94
C ALA A 56 11.05 -16.48 -10.63
N SER A 57 12.31 -16.73 -10.26
CA SER A 57 13.32 -15.70 -10.04
C SER A 57 13.59 -14.87 -11.31
N PHE A 58 13.61 -15.48 -12.49
CA PHE A 58 13.77 -14.78 -13.76
C PHE A 58 12.55 -13.90 -14.09
N VAL A 59 11.34 -14.42 -13.90
CA VAL A 59 10.09 -13.64 -14.09
C VAL A 59 10.03 -12.45 -13.12
N ALA A 60 10.47 -12.64 -11.87
CA ALA A 60 10.56 -11.57 -10.89
C ALA A 60 11.56 -10.47 -11.31
N ASP A 61 12.73 -10.84 -11.85
CA ASP A 61 13.72 -9.88 -12.36
C ASP A 61 13.17 -9.04 -13.50
N ASP A 62 12.48 -9.67 -14.46
CA ASP A 62 11.82 -8.98 -15.59
C ASP A 62 10.71 -8.04 -15.11
N SER A 63 9.87 -8.50 -14.18
CA SER A 63 8.77 -7.70 -13.63
C SER A 63 9.29 -6.48 -12.85
N LEU A 64 10.38 -6.65 -12.08
CA LEU A 64 11.00 -5.57 -11.31
C LEU A 64 11.77 -4.59 -12.21
N ASN A 65 12.32 -5.04 -13.33
CA ASN A 65 12.90 -4.15 -14.34
C ASN A 65 11.82 -3.28 -14.98
N GLN A 66 10.70 -3.88 -15.41
CA GLN A 66 9.55 -3.13 -15.92
C GLN A 66 9.02 -2.12 -14.88
N LEU A 67 8.95 -2.52 -13.60
CA LEU A 67 8.53 -1.63 -12.52
C LEU A 67 9.54 -0.49 -12.27
N ALA A 68 10.84 -0.74 -12.41
CA ALA A 68 11.88 0.28 -12.24
C ALA A 68 11.89 1.33 -13.36
N GLU A 69 11.40 0.97 -14.56
CA GLU A 69 11.20 1.90 -15.68
C GLU A 69 10.01 2.85 -15.44
N VAL A 70 9.06 2.47 -14.58
CA VAL A 70 7.91 3.31 -14.23
C VAL A 70 8.40 4.59 -13.59
N ASP A 71 8.01 5.70 -14.24
CA ASP A 71 8.28 7.02 -13.74
C ASP A 71 7.22 7.46 -12.74
N LEU A 72 7.50 7.24 -11.45
CA LEU A 72 6.65 7.73 -10.36
C LEU A 72 6.51 9.26 -10.36
N GLU A 73 7.38 10.02 -11.03
CA GLU A 73 7.24 11.47 -11.13
C GLU A 73 6.25 11.88 -12.23
N LYS A 74 6.07 11.02 -13.25
CA LYS A 74 5.01 11.18 -14.27
C LYS A 74 3.65 10.71 -13.75
N ILE A 75 3.63 9.75 -12.83
CA ILE A 75 2.43 9.38 -12.07
C ILE A 75 2.25 10.43 -10.98
N SER A 76 1.64 11.56 -11.33
CA SER A 76 1.36 12.62 -10.38
C SER A 76 0.55 12.06 -9.20
N ASP A 77 0.88 12.45 -7.97
CA ASP A 77 0.13 12.09 -6.76
C ASP A 77 -1.37 12.39 -6.88
N PHE A 78 -1.73 13.32 -7.78
CA PHE A 78 -3.07 13.67 -8.22
C PHE A 78 -3.85 12.51 -8.88
N GLU A 79 -3.18 11.57 -9.55
CA GLU A 79 -3.83 10.40 -10.17
C GLU A 79 -4.16 9.31 -9.14
N LEU A 80 -3.35 9.18 -8.07
CA LEU A 80 -3.64 8.25 -6.97
C LEU A 80 -4.59 8.82 -5.92
N GLN A 81 -4.67 10.14 -5.79
CA GLN A 81 -5.55 10.83 -4.87
C GLN A 81 -7.05 10.45 -5.03
N PRO A 82 -7.65 10.41 -6.23
CA PRO A 82 -9.06 10.05 -6.39
C PRO A 82 -9.35 8.60 -5.97
N ALA A 83 -8.40 7.68 -6.16
CA ALA A 83 -8.55 6.31 -5.67
C ALA A 83 -8.52 6.25 -4.14
N ARG A 84 -7.56 6.94 -3.50
CA ARG A 84 -7.44 6.99 -2.02
C ARG A 84 -8.66 7.63 -1.35
N VAL A 85 -9.16 8.73 -1.93
CA VAL A 85 -10.38 9.41 -1.46
C VAL A 85 -11.62 8.54 -1.66
N ARG A 86 -11.76 7.86 -2.81
CA ARG A 86 -12.88 6.93 -3.05
C ARG A 86 -12.90 5.77 -2.06
N ILE A 87 -11.74 5.23 -1.71
CA ILE A 87 -11.63 4.16 -0.69
C ILE A 87 -12.09 4.69 0.67
N GLY A 88 -11.56 5.84 1.12
CA GLY A 88 -11.98 6.46 2.38
C GLY A 88 -13.48 6.73 2.43
N LEU A 89 -14.05 7.30 1.36
CA LEU A 89 -15.48 7.59 1.25
C LEU A 89 -16.34 6.32 1.25
N SER A 90 -15.89 5.25 0.59
CA SER A 90 -16.58 3.96 0.58
C SER A 90 -16.62 3.34 1.97
N PHE A 91 -15.53 3.44 2.74
CA PHE A 91 -15.49 2.95 4.13
C PHE A 91 -16.43 3.74 5.05
N VAL A 92 -16.46 5.06 4.94
CA VAL A 92 -17.39 5.90 5.71
C VAL A 92 -18.84 5.59 5.35
N GLY A 93 -19.16 5.56 4.05
CA GLY A 93 -20.50 5.28 3.56
C GLY A 93 -20.98 3.89 3.93
N PHE A 94 -20.12 2.88 3.77
CA PHE A 94 -20.44 1.50 4.15
C PHE A 94 -20.63 1.35 5.66
N GLY A 95 -19.78 1.97 6.48
CA GLY A 95 -19.93 1.97 7.94
C GLY A 95 -21.27 2.59 8.38
N ALA A 96 -21.63 3.74 7.81
CA ALA A 96 -22.91 4.40 8.08
C ALA A 96 -24.10 3.55 7.63
N LEU A 97 -24.05 2.98 6.42
CA LEU A 97 -25.09 2.11 5.89
C LEU A 97 -25.28 0.87 6.76
N MET A 98 -24.18 0.23 7.19
CA MET A 98 -24.25 -0.95 8.04
C MET A 98 -24.82 -0.65 9.43
N ILE A 99 -24.55 0.52 10.00
CA ILE A 99 -25.18 0.94 11.26
C ILE A 99 -26.70 1.09 11.09
N ILE A 100 -27.15 1.70 9.98
CA ILE A 100 -28.58 1.83 9.69
C ILE A 100 -29.22 0.46 9.51
N VAL A 101 -28.58 -0.45 8.76
CA VAL A 101 -29.07 -1.81 8.55
C VAL A 101 -29.13 -2.58 9.88
N LEU A 102 -28.12 -2.45 10.73
CA LEU A 102 -28.10 -3.09 12.06
C LEU A 102 -29.24 -2.57 12.94
N LEU A 103 -29.46 -1.25 12.97
CA LEU A 103 -30.58 -0.64 13.69
C LEU A 103 -31.92 -1.15 13.18
N LEU A 104 -32.10 -1.21 11.87
CA LEU A 104 -33.34 -1.67 11.24
C LEU A 104 -33.59 -3.15 11.52
N TYR A 105 -32.54 -3.96 11.49
CA TYR A 105 -32.58 -5.38 11.84
C TYR A 105 -32.99 -5.58 13.30
N LEU A 106 -32.37 -4.86 14.24
CA LEU A 106 -32.67 -4.96 15.66
C LEU A 106 -34.08 -4.48 16.00
N ASN A 107 -34.53 -3.39 15.37
CA ASN A 107 -35.87 -2.85 15.56
C ASN A 107 -36.96 -3.77 14.98
N THR A 108 -36.63 -4.58 13.97
CA THR A 108 -37.55 -5.57 13.39
C THR A 108 -37.61 -6.86 14.20
N LEU A 109 -36.47 -7.37 14.69
CA LEU A 109 -36.40 -8.64 15.43
C LEU A 109 -36.76 -8.53 16.90
N HIS A 110 -36.46 -7.40 17.53
CA HIS A 110 -36.60 -7.19 18.96
C HIS A 110 -37.34 -5.88 19.27
N PRO A 111 -38.59 -5.72 18.80
CA PRO A 111 -39.40 -4.55 19.09
C PRO A 111 -39.69 -4.39 20.59
N GLU A 112 -39.56 -5.46 21.38
CA GLU A 112 -39.72 -5.44 22.84
C GLU A 112 -38.55 -4.81 23.62
N LEU A 113 -37.37 -4.66 23.00
CA LEU A 113 -36.18 -4.12 23.68
C LEU A 113 -36.04 -2.62 23.40
N SER A 114 -35.76 -1.85 24.46
CA SER A 114 -35.47 -0.42 24.31
C SER A 114 -34.16 -0.21 23.55
N ALA A 115 -34.02 0.93 22.87
CA ALA A 115 -32.82 1.25 22.07
C ALA A 115 -31.51 1.13 22.89
N VAL A 116 -31.55 1.46 24.18
CA VAL A 116 -30.39 1.36 25.09
C VAL A 116 -30.01 -0.10 25.37
N GLU A 117 -31.00 -0.97 25.57
CA GLU A 117 -30.76 -2.40 25.80
C GLU A 117 -30.28 -3.12 24.53
N GLN A 118 -30.78 -2.71 23.36
CA GLN A 118 -30.28 -3.20 22.08
C GLN A 118 -28.81 -2.81 21.87
N ILE A 119 -28.43 -1.57 22.17
CA ILE A 119 -27.04 -1.12 22.08
C ILE A 119 -26.15 -1.84 23.09
N ALA A 120 -26.61 -2.06 24.32
CA ALA A 120 -25.85 -2.79 25.34
C ALA A 120 -25.63 -4.26 24.94
N LYS A 121 -26.66 -4.91 24.39
CA LYS A 121 -26.59 -6.33 23.98
C LYS A 121 -25.75 -6.56 22.73
N TYR A 122 -25.78 -5.61 21.77
CA TYR A 122 -25.06 -5.71 20.50
C TYR A 122 -23.87 -4.75 20.40
N TRP A 123 -23.33 -4.32 21.54
CA TRP A 123 -22.27 -3.32 21.68
C TRP A 123 -21.05 -3.59 20.77
N HIS A 124 -20.61 -4.86 20.70
CA HIS A 124 -19.48 -5.25 19.86
C HIS A 124 -19.72 -5.02 18.35
N GLN A 125 -20.93 -5.28 17.85
CA GLN A 125 -21.26 -5.05 16.44
C GLN A 125 -21.31 -3.55 16.13
N TYR A 126 -21.88 -2.74 17.04
CA TYR A 126 -21.86 -1.29 16.90
C TYR A 126 -20.45 -0.72 16.84
N ILE A 127 -19.58 -1.11 17.79
CA ILE A 127 -18.18 -0.66 17.79
C ILE A 127 -17.50 -1.01 16.48
N TRP A 128 -17.69 -2.23 15.98
CA TRP A 128 -17.02 -2.68 14.77
C TRP A 128 -17.37 -1.81 13.55
N PHE A 129 -18.65 -1.50 13.35
CA PHE A 129 -19.08 -0.62 12.25
C PHE A 129 -18.65 0.83 12.44
N VAL A 130 -18.68 1.34 13.67
CA VAL A 130 -18.17 2.70 13.97
C VAL A 130 -16.67 2.78 13.71
N SER A 131 -15.89 1.78 14.11
CA SER A 131 -14.45 1.72 13.86
C SER A 131 -14.12 1.71 12.37
N LEU A 132 -14.92 1.02 11.54
CA LEU A 132 -14.80 1.07 10.09
C LEU A 132 -15.05 2.48 9.53
N GLY A 133 -16.08 3.18 10.03
CA GLY A 133 -16.37 4.56 9.66
C GLY A 133 -15.26 5.55 10.08
N VAL A 134 -14.77 5.44 11.31
CA VAL A 134 -13.66 6.27 11.84
C VAL A 134 -12.38 6.04 11.03
N THR A 135 -12.09 4.80 10.66
CA THR A 135 -10.95 4.48 9.78
C THR A 135 -11.08 5.17 8.42
N GLY A 136 -12.27 5.13 7.82
CA GLY A 136 -12.55 5.85 6.57
C GLY A 136 -12.36 7.37 6.70
N MET A 137 -12.87 7.97 7.78
CA MET A 137 -12.68 9.40 8.06
C MET A 137 -11.21 9.76 8.29
N PHE A 138 -10.45 8.89 8.96
CA PHE A 138 -9.02 9.10 9.19
C PHE A 138 -8.24 9.08 7.88
N ILE A 139 -8.54 8.14 6.98
CA ILE A 139 -7.95 8.08 5.62
C ILE A 139 -8.26 9.38 4.87
N LEU A 140 -9.51 9.84 4.88
CA LEU A 140 -9.91 11.09 4.24
C LEU A 140 -9.22 12.32 4.86
N GLY A 141 -9.14 12.40 6.18
CA GLY A 141 -8.46 13.48 6.89
C GLY A 141 -6.98 13.54 6.57
N ARG A 142 -6.31 12.38 6.46
CA ARG A 142 -4.91 12.29 6.04
C ARG A 142 -4.71 12.81 4.61
N GLU A 143 -5.59 12.46 3.68
CA GLU A 143 -5.50 12.96 2.31
C GLU A 143 -5.84 14.46 2.22
N ALA A 144 -6.78 14.96 3.03
CA ALA A 144 -7.12 16.38 3.08
C ALA A 144 -5.96 17.25 3.58
N MET A 145 -5.23 16.81 4.61
CA MET A 145 -4.06 17.51 5.14
C MET A 145 -2.89 17.53 4.13
N ARG A 146 -2.75 16.51 3.29
CA ARG A 146 -1.71 16.42 2.24
C ARG A 146 -1.95 17.41 1.09
N HIS A 147 -3.17 17.91 0.90
CA HIS A 147 -3.52 18.86 -0.15
C HIS A 147 -3.25 20.33 0.25
N HIS A 148 -2.73 20.58 1.46
CA HIS A 148 -2.47 21.92 1.99
C HIS A 148 -0.98 22.21 2.28
N SER A 149 -0.09 21.30 1.89
CA SER A 149 1.38 21.44 1.95
C SER A 149 1.98 21.46 0.55
#